data_AF-A0A7K3H3M1-F1
#
_entry.id   AF-A0A7K3H3M1-F1
#
_cell.length_a   1.000
_cell.length_b   1.000
_cell.length_c   1.000
_cell.angle_alpha   90.00
_cell.angle_beta   90.00
_cell.angle_gamma   90.00
#
_symmetry.space_group_name_H-M   'P 1'
#
loop_
_entity.id
_entity.type
_entity.pdbx_description
1 polymer ?
#
loop_
_entity_poly.entity_id
_entity_poly.type
_entity_poly.pdbx_seq_one_letter_code
_entity_poly.pdbx_strand_id
1 'polypeptide(L)' 'MIPTGEGALWLSAIRDAFSRRVVAWETSAHADADLVLTTLEYALASREVAPGELIHHADHGCQYE' A
#
# COMPACT_ATOMS: atom_id res chain seq x y z
N MET A 1 12.16 3.86 1.96
CA MET A 1 12.50 5.25 1.62
C MET A 1 13.25 5.27 0.28
N ILE A 2 12.83 6.16 -0.61
CA ILE A 2 13.36 6.39 -1.96
C ILE A 2 13.99 7.79 -1.96
N PRO A 3 15.30 7.93 -2.13
CA PRO A 3 15.93 9.25 -2.20
C PRO A 3 15.59 9.92 -3.54
N THR A 4 15.26 11.21 -3.48
CA THR A 4 15.02 12.06 -4.67
C THR A 4 15.85 13.34 -4.57
N GLY A 5 15.88 14.14 -5.64
CA GLY A 5 16.54 15.46 -5.64
C GLY A 5 15.87 16.50 -4.73
N GLU A 6 14.64 16.25 -4.28
CA GLU A 6 13.82 17.16 -3.49
C GLU A 6 13.59 16.68 -2.05
N GLY A 7 14.11 15.48 -1.71
CA GLY A 7 13.90 14.84 -0.41
C GLY A 7 13.62 13.35 -0.52
N ALA A 8 13.40 12.71 0.62
CA ALA A 8 13.06 11.30 0.70
C ALA A 8 11.55 11.08 0.50
N LEU A 9 11.17 10.08 -0.31
CA LEU A 9 9.80 9.60 -0.41
C LEU A 9 9.64 8.22 0.22
N TRP A 10 8.46 7.96 0.75
CA TRP A 10 8.02 6.65 1.22
C TRP A 10 7.09 6.06 0.18
N LEU A 11 7.15 4.73 0.02
CA LEU A 11 6.35 3.98 -0.93
C LEU A 11 5.55 2.94 -0.15
N SER A 12 4.25 2.97 -0.33
CA SER A 12 3.36 1.87 0.03
C SER A 12 2.97 1.14 -1.25
N ALA A 13 3.02 -0.19 -1.23
CA ALA A 13 2.67 -1.01 -2.38
C ALA A 13 1.97 -2.29 -1.92
N ILE A 14 0.86 -2.63 -2.59
CA ILE A 14 0.11 -3.86 -2.35
C ILE A 14 0.36 -4.81 -3.50
N ARG A 15 0.77 -6.03 -3.15
CA ARG A 15 1.03 -7.11 -4.10
C ARG A 15 -0.03 -8.19 -3.96
N ASP A 16 -0.55 -8.65 -5.08
CA ASP A 16 -1.40 -9.81 -5.14
C ASP A 16 -0.58 -11.09 -4.91
N ALA A 17 -0.95 -11.89 -3.91
CA ALA A 17 -0.16 -13.05 -3.47
C ALA A 17 -0.07 -14.16 -4.52
N PHE A 18 -1.13 -14.35 -5.32
CA PHE A 18 -1.19 -15.39 -6.34
C PHE A 18 -0.38 -15.01 -7.59
N SER A 19 -0.70 -13.84 -8.17
CA SER A 19 -0.10 -13.39 -9.43
C SER A 19 1.26 -12.72 -9.27
N ARG A 20 1.63 -12.35 -8.03
CA ARG A 20 2.81 -11.54 -7.69
C ARG A 20 2.83 -10.14 -8.32
N ARG A 21 1.72 -9.68 -8.89
CA ARG A 21 1.59 -8.33 -9.47
C ARG A 21 1.43 -7.29 -8.37
N VAL A 22 2.04 -6.12 -8.55
CA VAL A 22 1.68 -4.92 -7.78
C VAL A 22 0.34 -4.43 -8.32
N VAL A 23 -0.64 -4.31 -7.43
CA VAL A 23 -2.03 -4.00 -7.79
C VAL A 23 -2.46 -2.62 -7.33
N ALA A 24 -1.71 -2.02 -6.40
CA ALA A 24 -1.78 -0.61 -6.06
C ALA A 24 -0.46 -0.16 -5.45
N TRP A 25 -0.19 1.13 -5.54
CA TRP A 25 0.95 1.79 -4.92
C TRP A 25 0.63 3.28 -4.74
N GLU A 26 1.27 3.90 -3.76
CA GLU A 26 1.20 5.35 -3.51
C GLU A 26 2.54 5.82 -2.91
N THR A 27 2.87 7.09 -3.08
CA THR A 27 4.08 7.69 -2.47
C THR A 27 3.76 8.94 -1.69
N SER A 28 4.42 9.13 -0.55
CA SER A 28 4.28 10.34 0.27
C SER A 28 5.63 10.79 0.81
N ALA A 29 5.74 12.06 1.19
CA ALA A 29 6.86 12.55 1.99
C ALA A 29 6.84 11.99 3.42
N HIS A 30 5.68 11.46 3.86
CA HIS A 30 5.42 10.96 5.21
C HIS A 30 5.15 9.45 5.23
N ALA A 31 5.46 8.85 6.37
CA ALA A 31 5.45 7.42 6.65
C ALA A 31 4.19 6.96 7.42
N ASP A 32 3.05 7.54 7.11
CA ASP A 32 1.88 7.52 7.97
C ASP A 32 0.83 6.50 7.52
N ALA A 33 -0.24 6.40 8.32
CA ALA A 33 -1.36 5.52 8.02
C ALA A 33 -2.09 5.98 6.76
N ASP A 34 -2.12 7.28 6.47
CA ASP A 34 -2.82 7.85 5.31
C ASP A 34 -2.19 7.34 4.00
N LEU A 35 -0.86 7.26 3.93
CA LEU A 35 -0.16 6.65 2.80
C LEU A 35 -0.62 5.19 2.55
N VAL A 36 -0.75 4.40 3.61
CA VAL A 36 -1.13 2.98 3.49
C VAL A 36 -2.61 2.82 3.21
N LEU A 37 -3.48 3.59 3.87
CA LEU A 37 -4.92 3.56 3.65
C LEU A 37 -5.25 3.96 2.21
N THR A 38 -4.61 5.00 1.68
CA THR A 38 -4.77 5.41 0.27
C THR A 38 -4.39 4.28 -0.68
N THR A 39 -3.27 3.60 -0.42
CA THR A 39 -2.86 2.46 -1.25
C THR A 39 -3.87 1.31 -1.19
N LEU A 40 -4.42 1.04 0.00
CA LEU A 40 -5.44 0.00 0.21
C LEU A 40 -6.75 0.34 -0.52
N GLU A 41 -7.20 1.58 -0.46
CA GLU A 41 -8.37 2.06 -1.20
C GLU A 41 -8.21 1.86 -2.71
N TYR A 42 -7.04 2.19 -3.28
CA TYR A 42 -6.75 1.92 -4.69
C TYR A 42 -6.73 0.43 -5.02
N ALA A 43 -6.19 -0.42 -4.14
CA ALA A 43 -6.21 -1.86 -4.35
C ALA A 43 -7.64 -2.42 -4.35
N LEU A 44 -8.49 -1.95 -3.43
CA LEU A 44 -9.90 -2.35 -3.36
C LEU A 44 -10.69 -1.83 -4.56
N ALA A 45 -10.46 -0.60 -5.00
CA ALA A 45 -11.12 -0.03 -6.18
C ALA A 45 -10.70 -0.71 -7.50
N SER A 46 -9.54 -1.38 -7.52
CA SER A 46 -9.02 -2.05 -8.73
C SER A 46 -9.74 -3.37 -9.08
N ARG A 47 -10.64 -3.88 -8.23
CA ARG A 47 -11.31 -5.17 -8.40
C ARG A 47 -12.66 -5.21 -7.67
N GLU A 48 -13.56 -6.07 -8.10
CA GLU A 48 -14.75 -6.39 -7.32
C GLU A 48 -14.37 -7.38 -6.20
N VAL A 49 -14.73 -7.06 -4.96
CA VAL A 49 -14.47 -7.89 -3.79
C VAL A 49 -15.75 -7.99 -2.98
N ALA A 50 -16.23 -9.21 -2.73
CA ALA A 50 -17.32 -9.38 -1.76
C ALA A 50 -16.77 -9.36 -0.33
N PRO A 51 -17.56 -8.88 0.66
CA PRO A 51 -17.16 -8.91 2.05
C PRO A 51 -16.73 -10.32 2.50
N GLY A 52 -15.53 -10.43 3.07
CA GLY A 52 -14.98 -11.69 3.60
C GLY A 52 -14.19 -12.54 2.59
N GLU A 53 -14.13 -12.16 1.31
CA GLU A 53 -13.39 -12.93 0.28
C GLU A 53 -11.92 -12.52 0.13
N LEU A 54 -11.52 -11.40 0.74
CA LEU A 54 -10.16 -10.88 0.66
C LEU A 54 -9.55 -10.72 2.04
N ILE A 55 -8.32 -11.21 2.18
CA ILE A 55 -7.49 -11.03 3.37
C ILE A 55 -6.34 -10.09 2.99
N HIS A 56 -6.28 -8.93 3.64
CA HIS A 56 -5.10 -8.07 3.60
C HIS A 56 -4.10 -8.58 4.65
N HIS A 57 -2.87 -8.88 4.20
CA HIS A 57 -1.79 -9.32 5.08
C HIS A 57 -0.66 -8.28 5.07
N ALA A 58 -0.24 -7.87 6.27
CA ALA A 58 0.92 -7.02 6.49
C ALA A 58 1.92 -7.78 7.38
N ASP A 59 3.14 -7.97 6.87
CA ASP A 59 4.15 -8.84 7.49
C ASP A 59 4.78 -8.21 8.75
N HIS A 60 4.59 -6.90 8.97
CA HIS A 60 5.09 -6.18 10.13
C HIS A 60 3.94 -5.49 10.85
N GLY A 61 3.88 -5.63 12.18
CA GLY A 61 3.03 -4.79 13.03
C GLY A 61 3.34 -3.33 12.72
N CYS A 62 2.38 -2.61 12.18
CA CYS A 62 2.62 -1.32 11.57
C CYS A 62 3.07 -0.29 12.61
N GLN A 63 4.29 0.23 12.47
CA GLN A 63 4.59 1.56 12.98
C GLN A 63 4.37 2.53 11.83
N TYR A 64 3.17 3.09 11.80
CA TYR A 64 2.88 4.32 11.09
C TYR A 64 3.08 5.43 12.12
N GLU A 65 4.15 6.21 11.98
CA GLU A 65 4.43 7.39 12.82
C GLU A 65 4.04 8.67 12.08
#